data_AF-A0A238VAB3-F1
#
_entry.id   AF-A0A238VAB3-F1
#
_cell.length_a   1.000
_cell.length_b   1.000
_cell.length_c   1.000
_cell.angle_alpha   90.00
_cell.angle_beta   90.00
_cell.angle_gamma   90.00
#
_symmetry.space_group_name_H-M   'P 1'
#
loop_
_entity.id
_entity.type
_entity.pdbx_description
1 polymer ?
#
loop_
_entity_poly.entity_id
_entity_poly.type
_entity_poly.pdbx_seq_one_letter_code
_entity_poly.pdbx_strand_id
1 'polypeptide(L)' 'MCVSKMLQVRHVPDAVHAELARRAAAAGVSLSDYVLRELERVAARPPVEEVLVRSASRRLDLSVAEVVDTIRAERPNR' A
#
# COMPACT_ATOMS: atom_id res chain seq x y z
N MET A 1 1.48 22.19 -13.89
CA MET A 1 1.86 21.30 -15.01
C MET A 1 2.55 20.09 -14.39
N CYS A 2 1.94 18.90 -14.43
CA CYS A 2 2.60 17.71 -13.90
C CYS A 2 3.74 17.32 -14.87
N VAL A 3 4.98 17.35 -14.40
CA VAL A 3 6.10 16.82 -15.19
C VAL A 3 5.99 15.31 -15.19
N SER A 4 5.82 14.71 -16.37
CA SER A 4 5.96 13.27 -16.57
C SER A 4 7.38 12.87 -16.18
N LYS A 5 7.53 12.11 -15.10
CA LYS A 5 8.82 11.58 -14.65
C LYS A 5 9.02 10.19 -15.26
N MET A 6 10.16 9.97 -15.92
CA MET A 6 10.54 8.66 -16.45
C MET A 6 11.43 7.94 -15.44
N LEU A 7 11.07 6.69 -15.11
CA LEU A 7 11.85 5.81 -14.25
C LEU A 7 12.31 4.59 -15.07
N GLN A 8 13.62 4.42 -15.24
CA GLN A 8 14.21 3.25 -15.86
C GLN A 8 14.82 2.35 -14.79
N VAL A 9 14.36 1.10 -14.70
CA VAL A 9 14.92 0.09 -13.78
C VAL A 9 15.98 -0.72 -14.53
N ARG A 10 17.22 -0.71 -14.03
CA ARG A 10 18.36 -1.45 -14.63
C ARG A 10 18.67 -2.70 -13.82
N HIS A 11 19.33 -3.66 -14.47
CA HIS A 11 19.77 -4.92 -13.86
C HIS A 11 18.64 -5.75 -13.26
N VAL A 12 17.47 -5.78 -13.91
CA VAL A 12 16.37 -6.65 -13.51
C VAL A 12 16.76 -8.11 -13.83
N PRO A 13 16.77 -9.02 -12.85
CA PRO A 13 17.03 -10.43 -13.13
C PRO A 13 15.97 -10.99 -14.09
N ASP A 14 16.39 -11.82 -15.05
CA ASP A 14 15.51 -12.35 -16.09
C ASP A 14 14.26 -13.05 -15.52
N ALA A 15 14.43 -13.78 -14.41
CA ALA A 15 13.33 -14.46 -13.73
C ALA A 15 12.27 -13.46 -13.19
N VAL A 16 12.71 -12.31 -12.67
CA VAL A 16 11.82 -11.25 -12.18
C VAL A 16 11.10 -10.59 -13.34
N HIS A 17 11.84 -10.28 -14.41
CA HIS A 17 11.25 -9.71 -15.62
C HIS A 17 10.17 -10.63 -16.22
N ALA A 18 10.46 -11.93 -16.36
CA ALA A 18 9.54 -12.91 -16.90
C ALA A 18 8.26 -13.02 -16.06
N GLU A 19 8.38 -13.05 -14.74
CA GLU A 19 7.23 -13.13 -13.84
C GLU A 19 6.38 -11.86 -13.89
N LEU A 20 6.99 -10.68 -13.92
CA LEU A 20 6.26 -9.42 -14.08
C LEU A 20 5.56 -9.34 -15.43
N ALA A 21 6.20 -9.76 -16.51
CA ALA A 21 5.61 -9.82 -17.84
C ALA A 21 4.40 -10.77 -17.88
N ARG A 22 4.52 -11.95 -17.25
CA ARG A 22 3.41 -12.90 -17.13
C ARG A 22 2.22 -12.30 -16.38
N ARG A 23 2.47 -11.59 -15.28
CA ARG A 23 1.41 -10.92 -14.50
C ARG A 23 0.78 -9.75 -15.25
N ALA A 24 1.59 -8.96 -15.97
CA ALA A 24 1.11 -7.88 -16.82
C ALA A 24 0.18 -8.40 -17.93
N ALA A 25 0.57 -9.50 -18.59
CA ALA A 25 -0.25 -10.18 -19.60
C ALA A 25 -1.57 -10.71 -19.00
N ALA A 26 -1.52 -11.33 -17.81
CA ALA A 26 -2.71 -11.80 -17.11
C ALA A 26 -3.67 -10.65 -16.70
N ALA A 27 -3.13 -9.46 -16.43
CA ALA A 27 -3.89 -8.27 -16.12
C ALA A 27 -4.30 -7.46 -17.38
N GLY A 28 -3.92 -7.89 -18.58
CA GLY A 28 -4.24 -7.23 -19.84
C GLY A 28 -3.60 -5.85 -20.02
N VAL A 29 -2.45 -5.61 -19.39
CA VAL A 29 -1.74 -4.31 -19.43
C VAL A 29 -0.30 -4.47 -19.88
N SER A 30 0.33 -3.37 -20.30
CA SER A 30 1.77 -3.37 -20.60
C SER A 30 2.59 -3.64 -19.35
N LEU A 31 3.82 -4.15 -19.51
CA LEU A 31 4.74 -4.37 -18.39
C LEU A 31 5.03 -3.06 -17.64
N SER A 32 5.22 -1.95 -18.36
CA SER A 32 5.47 -0.64 -17.77
C SER A 32 4.29 -0.16 -16.92
N ASP A 33 3.05 -0.32 -17.41
CA ASP A 33 1.84 0.06 -16.66
C ASP A 33 1.64 -0.83 -15.44
N TYR A 34 1.92 -2.12 -15.57
CA TYR A 34 1.86 -3.06 -14.46
C TYR A 34 2.84 -2.67 -13.36
N VAL A 35 4.10 -2.39 -13.72
CA VAL A 35 5.13 -1.96 -12.77
C VAL A 35 4.77 -0.62 -12.13
N LEU A 36 4.24 0.35 -12.91
CA LEU A 36 3.80 1.63 -12.38
C LEU A 36 2.71 1.45 -11.31
N ARG A 37 1.71 0.61 -11.56
CA ARG A 37 0.66 0.30 -10.58
C ARG A 37 1.21 -0.31 -9.29
N GLU A 38 2.19 -1.21 -9.39
CA GLU A 38 2.81 -1.77 -8.19
C GLU A 38 3.64 -0.71 -7.45
N LEU A 39 4.33 0.18 -8.15
CA LEU A 39 5.04 1.31 -7.53
C LEU A 39 4.09 2.29 -6.85
N GLU A 40 2.95 2.60 -7.45
CA GLU A 40 1.90 3.43 -6.85
C GLU A 40 1.34 2.78 -5.59
N ARG A 41 1.11 1.46 -5.58
CA ARG A 41 0.69 0.73 -4.38
C ARG A 41 1.72 0.76 -3.27
N VAL A 42 3.00 0.66 -3.61
CA VAL A 42 4.10 0.76 -2.65
C VAL A 42 4.18 2.18 -2.09
N ALA A 43 4.07 3.22 -2.94
CA ALA A 43 4.10 4.62 -2.52
C ALA A 43 2.86 5.06 -1.73
N ALA A 44 1.68 4.48 -2.03
CA ALA A 44 0.43 4.78 -1.34
C ALA A 44 0.40 4.27 0.10
N ARG A 45 1.24 3.26 0.45
CA ARG A 45 1.42 2.84 1.82
C ARG A 45 2.54 3.65 2.45
N PRO A 46 2.26 4.51 3.45
CA PRO A 46 3.34 5.08 4.25
C PRO A 46 4.13 3.92 4.85
N PRO A 47 5.48 3.97 4.81
CA PRO A 47 6.30 2.92 5.39
C PRO A 47 5.90 2.72 6.84
N VAL A 48 5.83 1.46 7.29
CA VAL A 48 5.37 1.10 8.65
C VAL A 48 6.14 1.88 9.74
N GLU A 49 7.39 2.21 9.45
CA GLU A 49 8.28 3.03 10.28
C GLU A 49 7.77 4.46 10.47
N GLU A 50 7.22 5.10 9.43
CA GLU A 50 6.55 6.40 9.54
C GLU A 50 5.21 6.31 10.26
N VAL A 51 4.47 5.21 10.09
CA VAL A 51 3.20 5.00 10.80
C VAL A 51 3.45 4.87 12.30
N LEU A 52 4.48 4.15 12.73
CA LEU A 52 4.85 3.99 14.14
C LEU A 52 5.25 5.34 14.78
N VAL A 53 6.07 6.14 14.09
CA VAL A 53 6.44 7.50 14.54
C VAL A 53 5.22 8.43 14.60
N ARG A 54 4.29 8.32 13.65
CA ARG A 54 3.04 9.10 13.63
C ARG A 54 2.02 8.66 14.69
N SER A 55 1.99 7.38 15.05
CA SER A 55 1.15 6.88 16.15
C SER A 55 1.73 7.23 17.52
N ALA A 56 3.05 7.27 17.69
CA ALA A 56 3.66 7.71 18.94
C ALA A 56 3.39 9.20 19.25
N SER A 57 3.19 10.02 18.21
CA SER A 57 2.87 11.45 18.32
C SER A 57 1.36 11.74 18.47
N ARG A 58 0.50 10.74 18.31
CA ARG A 58 -0.94 10.82 18.57
C ARG A 58 -1.25 10.00 19.82
N ARG A 59 -1.08 10.60 21.00
CA ARG A 59 -1.80 10.11 22.19
C ARG A 59 -3.28 10.22 21.88
N LEU A 60 -3.90 9.10 21.57
CA LEU A 60 -5.35 8.97 21.63
C LEU A 60 -5.66 8.81 23.12
N ASP A 61 -6.26 9.82 23.72
CA ASP A 61 -6.81 9.75 25.08
C ASP A 61 -8.10 8.93 25.06
N LEU A 62 -8.02 7.71 24.52
CA LEU A 62 -9.11 6.75 24.49
C LEU A 62 -8.71 5.59 25.39
N SER A 63 -9.50 5.38 26.42
CA SER A 63 -9.37 4.19 27.26
C SER A 63 -9.75 2.96 26.44
N VAL A 64 -9.05 1.85 26.69
CA VAL A 64 -9.41 0.54 26.14
C VAL A 64 -10.88 0.20 26.43
N ALA A 65 -11.42 0.67 27.57
CA ALA A 65 -12.83 0.49 27.91
C ALA A 65 -13.78 1.17 26.91
N GLU A 66 -13.47 2.38 26.45
CA GLU A 66 -14.30 3.15 25.52
C GLU A 66 -14.32 2.51 24.12
N VAL A 67 -13.18 1.95 23.70
CA VAL A 67 -13.08 1.20 22.43
C VAL A 67 -13.94 -0.06 22.50
N VAL A 68 -13.88 -0.80 23.62
CA VAL A 68 -14.67 -2.02 23.81
C VAL A 68 -16.16 -1.71 23.88
N ASP A 69 -16.56 -0.64 24.56
CA ASP A 69 -17.96 -0.24 24.67
C ASP A 69 -18.53 0.22 23.32
N THR A 70 -17.75 0.92 22.51
CA THR A 70 -18.15 1.30 21.14
C THR A 70 -18.37 0.06 20.26
N ILE A 71 -17.45 -0.91 20.30
CA ILE A 71 -17.58 -2.17 19.54
C ILE A 71 -18.78 -3.00 20.02
N ARG A 72 -19.10 -2.96 21.32
CA ARG A 72 -20.28 -3.63 21.89
C ARG A 72 -21.58 -2.94 21.47
N ALA A 73 -21.60 -1.61 21.45
CA ALA A 73 -22.76 -0.83 21.03
C ALA A 73 -23.07 -0.99 19.53
N GLU A 74 -22.05 -1.18 18.69
CA GLU A 74 -22.22 -1.45 17.25
C GLU A 74 -22.69 -2.87 16.91
N ARG A 75 -22.73 -3.79 17.89
CA ARG A 75 -23.28 -5.13 17.69
C ARG A 75 -24.66 -5.26 18.34
N PRO A 76 -25.74 -4.71 17.75
CA PRO A 76 -27.08 -5.06 18.17
C PRO A 76 -27.39 -6.47 17.68
N ASN A 77 -27.46 -7.40 18.63
CA ASN A 77 -28.24 -8.63 18.56
C ASN A 77 -27.89 -9.65 17.45
N ARG A 78 -27.27 -10.76 17.86
CA ARG A 78 -27.58 -12.07 17.26
C ARG A 78 -28.16 -12.95 18.36
#